data_AF-A0A840XQ51-F1
#
_entry.id   AF-A0A840XQ51-F1
#
_cell.length_a   1.000
_cell.length_b   1.000
_cell.length_c   1.000
_cell.angle_alpha   90.00
_cell.angle_beta   90.00
_cell.angle_gamma   90.00
#
_symmetry.space_group_name_H-M   'P 1'
#
loop_
_entity.id
_entity.type
_entity.pdbx_description
1 polymer ?
#
loop_
_entity_poly.entity_id
_entity_poly.type
_entity_poly.pdbx_seq_one_letter_code
_entity_poly.pdbx_strand_id
1 'polypeptide(L)' 'MSEAEFERRMAELDRLLNDPDVPMDPDRIWTLLAEISRRTAPPPRG' A
#
# COMPACT_ATOMS: atom_id res chain seq x y z
N MET A 1 -5.70 1.09 10.93
CA MET A 1 -4.85 2.04 10.22
C MET A 1 -5.59 3.36 10.11
N SER A 2 -5.02 4.43 10.65
CA SER A 2 -5.57 5.80 10.55
C SER A 2 -5.43 6.35 9.12
N GLU A 3 -6.14 7.44 8.80
CA GLU A 3 -6.03 8.13 7.50
C GLU A 3 -4.59 8.47 7.15
N ALA A 4 -3.89 9.13 8.06
CA ALA A 4 -2.50 9.54 7.86
C ALA A 4 -1.53 8.36 7.68
N GLU A 5 -1.82 7.20 8.26
CA GLU A 5 -1.03 5.97 8.00
C GLU A 5 -1.29 5.43 6.59
N PHE A 6 -2.53 5.47 6.12
CA PHE A 6 -2.89 5.00 4.80
C PHE A 6 -2.32 5.88 3.70
N GLU A 7 -2.40 7.20 3.83
CA GLU A 7 -1.77 8.14 2.90
C GLU A 7 -0.26 7.90 2.80
N ARG A 8 0.40 7.63 3.94
CA ARG A 8 1.83 7.29 3.96
C ARG A 8 2.12 5.98 3.22
N ARG A 9 1.32 4.92 3.43
CA ARG A 9 1.50 3.65 2.72
C ARG A 9 1.23 3.78 1.22
N MET A 10 0.25 4.60 0.82
CA MET A 10 -0.02 4.90 -0.58
C MET A 10 1.14 5.64 -1.24
N ALA A 11 1.69 6.68 -0.59
CA ALA A 11 2.84 7.41 -1.09
C ALA A 11 4.10 6.55 -1.19
N GLU A 12 4.27 5.60 -0.26
CA GLU A 12 5.37 4.65 -0.30
C GLU A 12 5.23 3.65 -1.46
N LEU A 13 4.03 3.11 -1.67
CA LEU A 13 3.74 2.21 -2.78
C LEU A 13 3.95 2.92 -4.13
N ASP A 14 3.48 4.16 -4.26
CA ASP A 14 3.69 4.98 -5.45
C ASP A 14 5.16 5.15 -5.77
N ARG A 15 5.98 5.50 -4.77
CA ARG A 15 7.43 5.64 -4.94
C ARG A 15 8.09 4.33 -5.38
N LEU A 16 7.77 3.21 -4.73
CA LEU A 16 8.37 1.91 -5.07
C LEU A 16 8.05 1.43 -6.49
N LEU A 17 6.92 1.85 -7.05
CA LEU A 17 6.49 1.44 -8.39
C LEU A 17 6.92 2.42 -9.49
N ASN A 18 7.03 3.71 -9.16
CA ASN A 18 7.15 4.77 -10.16
C ASN A 18 8.46 5.57 -10.07
N ASP A 19 9.22 5.47 -8.99
CA ASP A 19 10.48 6.19 -8.83
C ASP A 19 11.67 5.35 -9.34
N PRO A 20 12.32 5.71 -10.46
CA PRO A 20 13.44 4.96 -11.01
C PRO A 20 14.70 5.00 -10.13
N ASP A 21 14.80 5.98 -9.23
CA ASP A 21 15.93 6.09 -8.28
C ASP A 21 15.72 5.19 -7.05
N VAL A 22 14.52 4.63 -6.89
CA VAL A 22 14.22 3.68 -5.81
C VAL A 22 14.23 2.26 -6.36
N PRO A 23 15.11 1.38 -5.84
CA PRO A 23 15.09 -0.02 -6.21
C PRO A 23 13.73 -0.64 -5.88
N MET A 24 13.16 -1.34 -6.88
CA MET A 24 11.91 -2.05 -6.68
C MET A 24 12.11 -3.16 -5.63
N ASP A 25 11.26 -3.16 -4.59
CA ASP A 25 11.22 -4.16 -3.53
C ASP A 25 9.87 -4.91 -3.60
N PRO A 26 9.84 -6.11 -4.24
CA PRO A 26 8.62 -6.87 -4.41
C PRO A 26 7.95 -7.27 -3.10
N ASP A 27 8.73 -7.66 -2.08
CA ASP A 27 8.18 -8.11 -0.79
C ASP A 27 7.51 -6.93 -0.07
N ARG A 28 8.13 -5.75 -0.15
CA ARG A 28 7.55 -4.54 0.40
C ARG A 28 6.29 -4.12 -0.34
N ILE A 29 6.29 -4.17 -1.68
CA ILE A 29 5.11 -3.89 -2.51
C ILE A 29 3.94 -4.80 -2.12
N TRP A 30 4.18 -6.12 -2.04
CA TRP A 30 3.11 -7.06 -1.67
C TRP A 30 2.59 -6.83 -0.25
N THR A 31 3.46 -6.49 0.68
CA THR A 31 3.07 -6.14 2.05
C THR A 31 2.18 -4.89 2.07
N LEU A 32 2.57 -3.84 1.35
CA LEU A 32 1.80 -2.58 1.24
C LEU A 32 0.43 -2.82 0.60
N LEU A 33 0.40 -3.56 -0.51
CA LEU A 33 -0.85 -3.91 -1.19
C LEU A 33 -1.79 -4.67 -0.26
N ALA A 34 -1.29 -5.67 0.47
CA ALA A 34 -2.12 -6.43 1.41
C ALA A 34 -2.69 -5.56 2.55
N GLU A 35 -1.90 -4.62 3.08
CA GLU A 35 -2.38 -3.67 4.10
C GLU A 35 -3.44 -2.71 3.57
N ILE A 36 -3.22 -2.15 2.38
CA ILE A 36 -4.15 -1.24 1.69
C ILE A 36 -5.45 -1.96 1.37
N SER A 37 -5.38 -3.16 0.77
CA SER A 37 -6.55 -3.96 0.40
C SER A 37 -7.40 -4.36 1.60
N ARG A 38 -6.79 -4.71 2.75
CA ARG A 38 -7.55 -5.02 3.98
C ARG A 38 -8.37 -3.83 4.47
N ARG A 39 -7.91 -2.60 4.24
CA ARG A 39 -8.63 -1.39 4.62
C ARG A 39 -9.72 -1.01 3.61
N THR A 40 -9.47 -1.21 2.32
CA THR A 40 -10.42 -0.84 1.25
C THR A 40 -11.44 -1.93 0.95
N ALA A 41 -11.27 -3.14 1.49
CA ALA A 41 -12.21 -4.22 1.34
C ALA A 41 -13.61 -3.80 1.83
N PRO A 42 -14.67 -4.02 1.03
CA PRO A 42 -16.02 -3.79 1.50
C PRO A 42 -16.32 -4.74 2.67
N PRO A 43 -17.17 -4.33 3.63
CA PRO A 43 -17.58 -5.23 4.71
C PRO A 43 -18.24 -6.49 4.11
N PRO A 44 -18.05 -7.66 4.73
CA PRO A 44 -18.67 -8.90 4.25
C PRO A 44 -20.19 -8.72 4.19
N ARG A 45 -20.77 -9.05 3.04
CA ARG A 45 -22.23 -9.09 2.89
C ARG A 45 -22.73 -10.37 3.58
N GLY A 46 -23.47 -10.20 4.66
CA GLY A 46 -24.15 -11.28 5.37
C GLY A 46 -25.34 -11.84 4.60
#